data_AF-A0A965CUQ5-F1
#
_entry.id   AF-A0A965CUQ5-F1
#
_cell.length_a   1.000
_cell.length_b   1.000
_cell.length_c   1.000
_cell.angle_alpha   90.00
_cell.angle_beta   90.00
_cell.angle_gamma   90.00
#
_symmetry.space_group_name_H-M   'P 1'
#
loop_
_entity.id
_entity.type
_entity.pdbx_description
1 polymer ?
#
loop_
_entity_poly.entity_id
_entity_poly.type
_entity_poly.pdbx_seq_one_letter_code
_entity_poly.pdbx_strand_id
1 'polypeptide(L)' 'MLALSVASAVAADLPPLPQGLSAPAKPIKMQAFSLPTAAGGTVKSDDYKGKVLIARFWATW' A
#
# COMPACT_ATOMS: atom_id res chain seq x y z
N MET A 1 -9.88 4.47 -34.24
CA MET A 1 -8.99 4.87 -33.14
C MET A 1 -9.34 3.98 -31.94
N LEU A 2 -8.74 2.78 -31.84
CA LEU A 2 -9.04 1.84 -30.76
C LEU A 2 -8.24 2.24 -29.51
N ALA A 3 -8.94 2.54 -28.41
CA ALA A 3 -8.33 2.70 -27.10
C ALA A 3 -8.01 1.30 -26.55
N LEU A 4 -6.71 0.98 -26.42
CA LEU A 4 -6.25 -0.17 -25.65
C LEU A 4 -6.59 0.08 -24.17
N SER A 5 -7.59 -0.64 -23.67
CA SER A 5 -7.85 -0.72 -22.24
C SER A 5 -6.78 -1.62 -21.63
N VAL A 6 -5.84 -1.03 -20.88
CA VAL A 6 -4.88 -1.79 -20.06
C VAL A 6 -5.65 -2.28 -18.84
N ALA A 7 -6.18 -3.51 -18.93
CA ALA A 7 -6.73 -4.21 -17.78
C ALA A 7 -5.60 -4.42 -16.76
N SER A 8 -5.79 -3.86 -15.56
CA SER A 8 -4.85 -3.99 -14.45
C SER A 8 -4.71 -5.47 -14.05
N ALA A 9 -3.46 -5.88 -13.84
CA ALA A 9 -3.05 -7.27 -13.67
C ALA A 9 -3.63 -7.92 -12.40
N VAL A 10 -4.26 -9.08 -12.62
CA VAL A 10 -4.35 -10.26 -11.75
C VAL A 10 -5.12 -10.10 -10.43
N ALA A 11 -6.43 -10.32 -10.53
CA ALA A 11 -7.30 -10.68 -9.41
C ALA A 11 -7.42 -12.21 -9.19
N ALA A 12 -6.53 -13.03 -9.77
CA ALA A 12 -6.62 -14.49 -9.72
C ALA A 12 -5.28 -15.10 -9.31
N ASP A 13 -5.31 -15.88 -8.23
CA ASP A 13 -4.19 -16.61 -7.61
C ASP A 13 -3.22 -15.78 -6.74
N LEU A 14 -3.75 -15.14 -5.69
CA LEU A 14 -2.93 -14.80 -4.53
C LEU A 14 -2.72 -16.08 -3.71
N PRO A 15 -1.48 -16.42 -3.32
CA PRO A 15 -1.23 -17.52 -2.40
C PRO A 15 -2.09 -17.32 -1.13
N PRO A 16 -2.55 -18.42 -0.50
CA PRO A 16 -3.38 -18.33 0.69
C PRO A 16 -2.69 -17.43 1.72
N LEU A 17 -3.46 -16.49 2.27
CA LEU A 17 -2.95 -15.54 3.25
C LEU A 17 -2.26 -16.31 4.37
N PRO A 18 -1.03 -15.95 4.75
CA PRO A 18 -0.38 -16.58 5.88
C PRO A 18 -1.22 -16.37 7.14
N GLN A 19 -1.20 -17.37 8.04
CA GLN A 19 -2.00 -17.33 9.26
C GLN A 19 -1.72 -16.07 10.07
N GLY A 20 -2.80 -15.41 10.53
CA GLY A 20 -2.72 -14.17 11.32
C GLY A 20 -2.73 -12.87 10.51
N LEU A 21 -2.74 -12.93 9.17
CA LEU A 21 -2.93 -11.74 8.33
C LEU A 21 -4.34 -11.71 7.72
N SER A 22 -4.92 -10.51 7.67
CA SER A 22 -6.20 -10.25 7.00
C SER A 22 -5.99 -9.20 5.92
N ALA A 23 -6.53 -9.46 4.74
CA ALA A 23 -6.48 -8.54 3.61
C ALA A 23 -7.91 -8.16 3.17
N PRO A 24 -8.13 -6.91 2.73
CA PRO A 24 -9.41 -6.53 2.14
C PRO A 24 -9.74 -7.39 0.91
N ALA A 25 -11.01 -7.84 0.81
CA ALA A 25 -11.48 -8.61 -0.34
C ALA A 25 -11.46 -7.82 -1.66
N LYS A 26 -11.42 -6.48 -1.58
CA LYS A 26 -11.29 -5.57 -2.73
C LYS A 26 -10.11 -4.63 -2.49
N PRO A 27 -9.31 -4.31 -3.50
CA PRO A 27 -8.23 -3.34 -3.38
C PRO A 27 -8.76 -2.00 -2.85
N ILE A 28 -8.15 -1.50 -1.77
CA ILE A 28 -8.46 -0.20 -1.19
C ILE A 28 -7.28 0.73 -1.47
N LYS A 29 -7.59 1.97 -1.88
CA LYS A 29 -6.56 2.99 -2.09
C LYS A 29 -5.92 3.36 -0.75
N MET A 30 -4.59 3.35 -0.70
CA MET A 30 -3.84 3.80 0.48
C MET A 30 -4.20 5.25 0.80
N GLN A 31 -4.43 5.54 2.08
CA GLN A 31 -4.67 6.90 2.54
C GLN A 31 -3.39 7.73 2.43
N ALA A 32 -3.53 8.98 2.01
CA ALA A 32 -2.40 9.90 1.97
C ALA A 32 -1.93 10.20 3.40
N PHE A 33 -0.62 10.16 3.61
CA PHE A 33 -0.01 10.56 4.88
C PHE A 33 1.13 11.54 4.63
N SER A 34 1.42 12.33 5.65
CA SER A 34 2.57 13.24 5.70
C SER A 34 3.12 13.17 7.13
N LEU A 35 4.27 12.53 7.31
CA LEU A 35 4.84 12.22 8.62
C LEU A 35 6.25 12.80 8.76
N PRO A 36 6.63 13.32 9.94
CA PRO A 36 8.01 13.71 10.19
C PRO A 36 8.91 12.47 10.25
N THR A 37 10.18 12.63 9.87
CA THR A 37 11.17 11.55 9.99
C THR A 37 12.11 11.76 11.17
N ALA A 38 12.72 10.68 11.65
CA ALA A 38 13.73 10.73 12.71
C ALA A 38 15.01 11.48 12.29
N ALA A 39 15.32 11.52 10.99
CA ALA A 39 16.46 12.27 10.45
C ALA A 39 16.14 13.76 10.23
N GLY A 40 14.94 14.21 10.59
CA GLY A 40 14.40 15.51 10.21
C GLY A 40 13.72 15.47 8.83
N GLY A 41 12.92 16.50 8.54
CA GLY A 41 12.11 16.56 7.32
C GLY A 41 10.83 15.70 7.38
N THR A 42 10.17 15.57 6.24
CA THR A 42 8.83 15.00 6.12
C THR A 42 8.78 14.01 4.96
N VAL A 43 8.17 12.85 5.19
CA VAL A 43 7.86 11.86 4.15
C VAL A 43 6.37 11.85 3.86
N LYS A 44 6.02 11.68 2.60
CA LYS A 44 4.64 11.56 2.12
C LYS A 44 4.40 10.17 1.54
N SER A 45 3.12 9.78 1.49
CA SER A 45 2.69 8.54 0.83
C SER A 45 3.16 8.41 -0.62
N ASP A 46 3.30 9.54 -1.32
CA ASP A 46 3.70 9.59 -2.73
C ASP A 46 5.18 9.26 -2.94
N ASP A 47 6.04 9.51 -1.95
CA ASP A 47 7.48 9.21 -2.02
C ASP A 47 7.76 7.70 -2.11
N TYR A 48 6.76 6.87 -1.79
CA TYR A 48 6.85 5.40 -1.77
C TYR A 48 6.06 4.72 -2.89
N LYS A 49 5.60 5.46 -3.91
CA LYS A 49 4.93 4.86 -5.07
C LYS A 49 5.82 3.79 -5.73
N GLY A 50 5.20 2.68 -6.13
CA GLY A 50 5.90 1.54 -6.74
C GLY A 50 6.65 0.65 -5.73
N LYS A 51 6.57 0.93 -4.42
CA LYS A 51 7.12 0.09 -3.36
C LYS A 51 5.99 -0.53 -2.54
N VAL A 52 6.24 -1.71 -1.97
CA VAL A 52 5.38 -2.29 -0.94
C VAL A 52 5.76 -1.69 0.40
N LEU A 53 4.80 -1.09 1.10
CA LEU A 53 5.02 -0.52 2.44
C LEU A 53 4.40 -1.43 3.51
N ILE A 54 5.13 -1.60 4.61
CA ILE A 54 4.60 -2.15 5.85
C ILE A 54 4.65 -1.04 6.89
N ALA A 55 3.48 -0.52 7.28
CA ALA A 55 3.37 0.52 8.30
C ALA A 55 3.20 -0.13 9.68
N ARG A 56 4.11 0.18 10.61
CA ARG A 56 4.01 -0.24 12.01
C ARG A 56 3.62 0.94 12.88
N PHE A 57 2.41 0.90 13.42
CA PHE A 57 1.93 1.88 14.39
C PHE A 57 2.29 1.42 15.80
N TRP A 58 2.92 2.29 16.59
CA TRP A 58 3.26 2.03 17.99
C TRP A 58 3.27 3.34 18.77
N ALA A 59 3.08 3.23 20.08
CA ALA A 59 3.25 4.32 21.03
C ALA A 59 3.70 3.76 22.38
N THR A 60 4.18 4.62 23.29
CA THR A 60 4.69 4.24 24.61
C THR A 60 3.60 4.08 25.67
N TRP A 61 2.35 4.43 25.36
CA TRP A 61 1.20 4.44 26.26
C TRP A 61 0.33 3.20 26.11
#